data_AF-A0A497KM36-F1
#
_entry.id   AF-A0A497KM36-F1
#
_cell.length_a   1.000
_cell.length_b   1.000
_cell.length_c   1.000
_cell.angle_alpha   90.00
_cell.angle_beta   90.00
_cell.angle_gamma   90.00
#
_symmetry.space_group_name_H-M   'P 1'
#
loop_
_entity.id
_entity.type
_entity.pdbx_description
1 polymer ?
#
loop_
_entity_poly.entity_id
_entity_poly.type
_entity_poly.pdbx_seq_one_letter_code
_entity_poly.pdbx_strand_id
1 'polypeptide(L)' 'DLPGELREVKTAEERDLSVRSLDFRKARRLAVEAFEKRFLTEALKRNKGNISKTAKEINLDRRNLQRKLKFYNIHPEKIK' A
#
# COMPACT_ATOMS: atom_id res chain seq x y z
N ASP A 1 -4.26 26.59 21.24
CA ASP A 1 -3.43 25.87 20.25
C ASP A 1 -4.20 24.70 19.65
N LEU A 2 -4.06 24.46 18.34
CA LEU A 2 -4.62 23.26 17.71
C LEU A 2 -3.73 22.03 18.02
N PRO A 3 -4.32 20.87 18.35
CA PRO A 3 -3.58 19.67 18.74
C PRO A 3 -2.70 19.11 17.61
N GLY A 4 -1.49 18.65 17.97
CA GLY A 4 -0.47 18.16 17.04
C GLY A 4 -0.87 16.95 16.19
N GLU A 5 -1.92 16.23 16.57
CA GLU A 5 -2.46 15.08 15.84
C GLU A 5 -3.04 15.45 14.47
N LEU A 6 -3.48 16.70 14.28
CA LEU A 6 -4.01 17.18 13.00
C LEU A 6 -2.92 17.59 11.99
N ARG A 7 -1.64 17.65 12.40
CA ARG A 7 -0.53 18.05 11.51
C ARG A 7 0.00 16.95 10.61
N GLU A 8 -0.26 15.68 10.91
CA GLU A 8 0.28 14.56 10.12
C GLU A 8 -0.61 14.13 8.95
N VAL A 9 -1.86 14.58 8.93
CA VAL A 9 -2.82 14.21 7.89
C VAL A 9 -2.72 15.21 6.74
N LYS A 10 -1.69 15.07 5.89
CA LYS A 10 -1.62 15.85 4.64
C LYS A 10 -2.95 15.75 3.90
N THR A 11 -3.55 16.89 3.60
CA THR A 11 -4.81 17.01 2.85
C THR A 11 -4.65 16.40 1.45
N ALA A 12 -5.77 16.10 0.78
CA ALA A 12 -5.75 15.54 -0.56
C ALA A 12 -5.04 16.51 -1.53
N GLU A 13 -5.30 17.82 -1.41
CA GLU A 13 -4.61 18.88 -2.15
C GLU A 13 -3.09 18.90 -1.90
N GLU A 14 -2.63 18.80 -0.65
CA GLU A 14 -1.18 18.81 -0.34
C GLU A 14 -0.45 17.59 -0.89
N ARG A 15 -1.13 16.43 -0.95
CA ARG A 15 -0.58 15.23 -1.60
C ARG A 15 -0.49 15.41 -3.11
N ASP A 16 -1.48 16.03 -3.74
CA ASP A 16 -1.47 16.27 -5.19
C ASP A 16 -0.40 17.30 -5.60
N LEU A 17 -0.27 18.40 -4.86
CA LEU A 17 0.80 19.40 -5.05
C LEU A 17 2.20 18.78 -4.88
N SER A 18 2.35 17.89 -3.89
CA SER A 18 3.57 17.11 -3.68
C SER A 18 3.89 16.16 -4.82
N VAL A 19 2.90 15.66 -5.57
CA VAL A 19 3.13 14.74 -6.71
C VAL A 19 3.44 15.51 -7.98
N ARG A 20 2.77 16.65 -8.22
CA ARG A 20 2.99 17.53 -9.39
C ARG A 20 4.37 18.17 -9.43
N SER A 21 5.03 18.30 -8.28
CA SER A 21 6.38 18.85 -8.15
C SER A 21 7.49 17.80 -8.32
N LEU A 22 7.15 16.52 -8.49
CA LEU A 22 8.11 15.44 -8.70
C LEU A 22 8.30 15.13 -10.18
N ASP A 23 9.49 14.66 -10.54
CA ASP A 23 9.73 14.07 -11.85
C ASP A 23 8.80 12.86 -12.11
N PHE A 24 8.38 12.68 -13.35
CA PHE A 24 7.42 11.66 -13.78
C PHE A 24 7.79 10.26 -13.27
N ARG A 25 9.09 9.90 -13.30
CA ARG A 25 9.56 8.59 -12.83
C ARG A 25 9.31 8.41 -11.33
N LYS A 26 9.54 9.46 -10.52
CA LYS A 26 9.31 9.44 -9.07
C LYS A 26 7.82 9.43 -8.76
N ALA A 27 7.04 10.30 -9.43
CA ALA A 27 5.59 10.38 -9.26
C ALA A 27 4.91 9.02 -9.58
N ARG A 28 5.25 8.41 -10.72
CA ARG A 28 4.74 7.09 -11.11
C ARG A 28 5.09 6.02 -10.10
N ARG A 29 6.34 5.99 -9.61
CA ARG A 29 6.76 5.01 -8.59
C ARG A 29 5.90 5.10 -7.34
N LEU A 30 5.73 6.31 -6.79
CA LEU A 30 4.94 6.53 -5.58
C LEU A 30 3.47 6.14 -5.77
N ALA A 31 2.88 6.49 -6.93
CA ALA A 31 1.51 6.13 -7.25
C ALA A 31 1.33 4.60 -7.30
N VAL A 32 2.24 3.88 -7.96
CA VAL A 32 2.22 2.41 -8.04
C VAL A 32 2.42 1.79 -6.66
N GLU A 33 3.38 2.26 -5.87
CA GLU A 33 3.62 1.74 -4.51
C GLU A 33 2.40 1.94 -3.60
N ALA A 34 1.77 3.11 -3.66
CA ALA A 34 0.57 3.41 -2.89
C ALA A 34 -0.61 2.52 -3.31
N PHE A 35 -0.79 2.32 -4.62
CA PHE A 35 -1.78 1.40 -5.15
C PHE A 35 -1.52 -0.04 -4.69
N GLU A 36 -0.31 -0.54 -4.87
CA GLU A 36 0.06 -1.92 -4.52
C GLU A 36 -0.14 -2.19 -3.03
N LYS A 37 0.27 -1.28 -2.16
CA LYS A 37 0.04 -1.40 -0.71
C LYS A 37 -1.45 -1.57 -0.40
N ARG A 38 -2.29 -0.66 -0.89
CA ARG A 38 -3.74 -0.71 -0.66
C ARG A 38 -4.35 -2.00 -1.20
N PHE A 39 -4.02 -2.35 -2.44
CA PHE A 39 -4.55 -3.54 -3.10
C PHE A 39 -4.20 -4.83 -2.35
N LEU A 40 -2.92 -4.99 -1.98
CA LEU A 40 -2.45 -6.20 -1.28
C LEU A 40 -3.05 -6.32 0.13
N THR A 41 -3.18 -5.20 0.85
CA THR A 41 -3.85 -5.19 2.16
C THR A 41 -5.30 -5.63 2.06
N GLU A 42 -6.07 -5.08 1.10
CA GLU A 42 -7.47 -5.47 0.91
C GLU A 42 -7.62 -6.92 0.43
N ALA A 43 -6.74 -7.38 -0.46
CA ALA A 43 -6.73 -8.77 -0.90
C ALA A 43 -6.44 -9.75 0.26
N LEU A 44 -5.50 -9.39 1.14
CA LEU A 44 -5.23 -10.17 2.36
C LEU A 44 -6.42 -10.17 3.32
N LYS A 45 -7.12 -9.04 3.49
CA LYS A 45 -8.34 -8.96 4.33
C LYS A 45 -9.43 -9.91 3.83
N ARG A 46 -9.73 -9.90 2.52
CA ARG A 46 -10.73 -10.81 1.92
C ARG A 46 -10.40 -12.29 2.17
N ASN A 47 -9.12 -12.61 2.33
CA ASN A 47 -8.61 -13.96 2.56
C ASN A 47 -8.20 -14.23 4.01
N LYS A 48 -8.53 -13.35 4.97
CA LYS A 48 -8.19 -13.49 6.40
C LYS A 48 -6.70 -13.76 6.63
N GLY A 49 -5.85 -13.03 5.91
CA GLY A 49 -4.39 -13.16 5.99
C GLY A 49 -3.81 -14.39 5.28
N ASN A 50 -4.62 -15.22 4.61
CA ASN A 50 -4.12 -16.42 3.93
C ASN A 50 -3.37 -16.04 2.64
N ILE A 51 -2.03 -16.05 2.71
CA ILE A 51 -1.14 -15.70 1.60
C ILE A 51 -1.36 -16.61 0.38
N SER A 52 -1.50 -17.92 0.59
CA SER A 52 -1.66 -18.88 -0.52
C SER A 52 -2.98 -18.69 -1.25
N LYS A 53 -4.07 -18.43 -0.51
CA LYS A 53 -5.39 -18.17 -1.09
C LYS A 53 -5.40 -16.81 -1.80
N THR A 54 -4.80 -15.80 -1.18
CA THR A 54 -4.65 -14.45 -1.77
C THR A 54 -3.88 -14.48 -3.08
N ALA A 55 -2.73 -15.17 -3.11
CA ALA A 55 -1.91 -15.33 -4.31
C ALA A 55 -2.70 -15.93 -5.48
N LYS A 56 -3.49 -16.98 -5.21
CA LYS A 56 -4.37 -17.60 -6.20
C LYS A 56 -5.48 -16.65 -6.66
N GLU A 57 -6.14 -15.95 -5.74
CA GLU A 57 -7.22 -15.01 -6.07
C GLU A 57 -6.74 -13.88 -7.00
N ILE A 58 -5.59 -13.28 -6.70
CA ILE A 58 -5.06 -12.14 -7.46
C ILE A 58 -4.18 -12.56 -8.65
N ASN A 59 -4.13 -13.86 -8.96
CA ASN A 59 -3.28 -14.44 -10.02
C ASN A 59 -1.80 -14.01 -9.94
N LEU A 60 -1.27 -13.94 -8.72
CA LEU A 60 0.13 -13.61 -8.48
C LEU A 60 0.85 -14.83 -7.90
N ASP A 61 2.07 -15.09 -8.36
CA ASP A 61 2.89 -16.13 -7.76
C ASP A 61 3.09 -15.85 -6.24
N ARG A 62 3.00 -16.92 -5.43
CA ARG A 62 3.11 -16.82 -3.97
C ARG A 62 4.43 -16.21 -3.51
N ARG A 63 5.56 -16.53 -4.17
CA ARG A 63 6.87 -15.94 -3.81
C ARG A 63 6.94 -14.47 -4.17
N ASN A 64 6.36 -14.08 -5.32
CA ASN A 64 6.20 -12.67 -5.68
C ASN A 64 5.36 -11.92 -4.66
N LEU A 65 4.22 -12.49 -4.24
CA LEU A 65 3.39 -11.91 -3.19
C LEU A 65 4.18 -11.73 -1.89
N GLN A 66 4.85 -12.78 -1.41
CA GLN A 66 5.66 -12.70 -0.19
C GLN A 66 6.76 -11.64 -0.27
N ARG A 67 7.44 -11.52 -1.42
CA ARG A 67 8.44 -10.46 -1.64
C ARG A 67 7.82 -9.06 -1.56
N LYS A 68 6.66 -8.84 -2.18
CA LYS A 68 5.94 -7.56 -2.09
C LYS A 68 5.47 -7.25 -0.67
N LEU A 69 4.96 -8.25 0.06
CA LEU A 69 4.56 -8.07 1.46
C LEU A 69 5.72 -7.67 2.35
N LYS A 70 6.89 -8.31 2.19
CA LYS A 70 8.12 -7.92 2.90
C LYS A 70 8.56 -6.51 2.51
N PHE A 71 8.62 -6.20 1.22
CA PHE A 71 9.02 -4.88 0.72
C PHE A 71 8.15 -3.74 1.27
N TYR A 72 6.84 -3.99 1.39
CA TYR A 72 5.89 -3.02 1.92
C TYR A 72 5.64 -3.12 3.42
N ASN A 73 6.35 -4.01 4.12
CA ASN A 73 6.19 -4.25 5.55
C ASN A 73 4.74 -4.61 5.96
N ILE A 74 4.02 -5.32 5.07
CA ILE A 74 2.66 -5.78 5.31
C ILE A 74 2.73 -7.14 6.01
N HIS A 75 2.15 -7.22 7.20
CA HIS A 75 2.13 -8.43 8.00
C HIS A 75 0.77 -9.13 7.89
N PRO A 76 0.64 -10.19 7.08
CA PRO A 76 -0.63 -10.90 6.91
C PRO A 76 -1.17 -11.49 8.23
N GLU A 77 -0.31 -11.82 9.18
CA GLU A 77 -0.71 -12.36 10.50
C GLU A 77 -1.47 -11.35 11.37
N LYS A 78 -1.27 -10.05 11.12
CA LYS A 78 -1.99 -8.98 11.81
C LYS A 78 -3.33 -8.65 11.16
N ILE A 79 -3.62 -9.27 10.00
CA ILE A 79 -4.84 -9.05 9.22
C ILE A 79 -5.74 -10.27 9.46
N LYS A 80 -6.56 -10.22 10.52
CA LYS A 80 -7.58 -11.24 10.83
C LYS A 80 -8.97 -10.75 10.43
#